data_AF-A0AAW6NT11-F1
#
_entry.id   AF-A0AAW6NT11-F1
#
_cell.length_a   1.000
_cell.length_b   1.000
_cell.length_c   1.000
_cell.angle_alpha   90.00
_cell.angle_beta   90.00
_cell.angle_gamma   90.00
#
_symmetry.space_group_name_H-M   'P 1'
#
loop_
_entity.id
_entity.type
_entity.pdbx_description
1 polymer ?
#
loop_
_entity_poly.entity_id
_entity_poly.type
_entity_poly.pdbx_seq_one_letter_code
_entity_poly.pdbx_strand_id
1 'polypeptide(L)' 'MRLINRSKQSPLARQACDAALAKHVETYGEFARQKTKTTYTVVVDGIKVTVEVVNRRASYVATAMNGARRLRNLPGQCN' A
#
# COMPACT_ATOMS: atom_id res chain seq x y z
N MET A 1 -2.48 -8.66 13.47
CA MET A 1 -2.51 -7.34 12.76
C MET A 1 -3.44 -7.39 11.54
N ARG A 2 -4.31 -6.39 11.26
CA ARG A 2 -5.23 -6.46 10.10
C ARG A 2 -4.55 -6.04 8.80
N LEU A 3 -4.65 -6.86 7.75
CA LEU A 3 -4.13 -6.56 6.41
C LEU A 3 -5.22 -5.93 5.55
N ILE A 4 -4.97 -4.74 5.01
CA ILE A 4 -5.94 -3.98 4.23
C ILE A 4 -5.34 -3.68 2.86
N ASN A 5 -5.91 -4.29 1.83
CA ASN A 5 -5.62 -3.97 0.44
C ASN A 5 -6.58 -2.90 -0.07
N ARG A 6 -6.08 -1.74 -0.48
CA ARG A 6 -6.90 -0.64 -1.04
C ARG A 6 -7.12 -0.72 -2.55
N SER A 7 -6.46 -1.64 -3.25
CA SER A 7 -6.62 -1.78 -4.70
C SER A 7 -7.94 -2.52 -5.04
N LYS A 8 -8.97 -1.74 -5.37
CA LYS A 8 -10.30 -2.26 -5.67
C LYS A 8 -10.53 -2.57 -7.16
N GLN A 9 -9.82 -1.87 -8.04
CA GLN A 9 -10.19 -1.78 -9.46
C GLN A 9 -9.32 -2.63 -10.40
N SER A 10 -8.06 -2.90 -10.06
CA SER A 10 -7.13 -3.65 -10.92
C SER A 10 -6.72 -4.97 -10.27
N PRO A 11 -6.85 -6.12 -10.97
CA PRO A 11 -6.46 -7.42 -10.44
C PRO A 11 -4.94 -7.54 -10.23
N LEU A 12 -4.13 -6.98 -11.14
CA LEU A 12 -2.67 -6.93 -11.00
C LEU A 12 -2.24 -6.14 -9.75
N ALA A 13 -2.87 -4.98 -9.54
CA ALA A 13 -2.61 -4.17 -8.35
C ALA A 13 -2.98 -4.91 -7.06
N ARG A 14 -4.03 -5.75 -7.10
CA ARG A 14 -4.46 -6.57 -5.97
C ARG A 14 -3.40 -7.58 -5.59
N GLN A 15 -2.95 -8.37 -6.55
CA GLN A 15 -1.86 -9.34 -6.35
C GLN A 15 -0.57 -8.67 -5.86
N ALA A 16 -0.19 -7.53 -6.45
CA ALA A 16 0.97 -6.78 -6.02
C ALA A 16 0.84 -6.28 -4.56
N CYS A 17 -0.34 -5.79 -4.17
CA CYS A 17 -0.59 -5.35 -2.80
C CYS A 17 -0.57 -6.51 -1.81
N ASP A 18 -1.13 -7.66 -2.16
CA ASP A 18 -1.16 -8.83 -1.28
C ASP A 18 0.26 -9.40 -1.08
N ALA A 19 1.06 -9.47 -2.14
CA ALA A 19 2.48 -9.85 -2.07
C ALA A 19 3.30 -8.86 -1.22
N ALA A 20 3.06 -7.56 -1.38
CA ALA A 20 3.72 -6.54 -0.56
C ALA A 20 3.33 -6.66 0.92
N LEU A 21 2.06 -6.94 1.23
CA LEU A 21 1.60 -7.14 2.60
C LEU A 21 2.23 -8.38 3.23
N ALA A 22 2.27 -9.50 2.51
CA ALA A 22 2.90 -10.73 2.98
C ALA A 22 4.38 -10.50 3.33
N LYS A 23 5.13 -9.87 2.41
CA LYS A 23 6.55 -9.53 2.63
C LYS A 23 6.74 -8.57 3.81
N HIS A 24 5.85 -7.61 3.99
CA HIS A 24 5.94 -6.65 5.09
C HIS A 24 5.71 -7.31 6.46
N VAL A 25 4.74 -8.24 6.53
CA VAL A 25 4.48 -9.04 7.74
C VAL A 25 5.66 -9.97 8.05
N GLU A 26 6.26 -10.60 7.04
CA GLU A 26 7.46 -11.43 7.24
C GLU A 26 8.64 -10.60 7.77
N THR A 27 8.83 -9.38 7.25
CA THR A 27 9.96 -8.53 7.63
C THR A 27 9.81 -7.92 9.03
N TYR A 28 8.60 -7.48 9.40
CA TYR A 28 8.39 -6.70 10.62
C TYR A 28 7.46 -7.36 11.65
N GLY A 29 6.90 -8.53 11.33
CA GLY A 29 5.95 -9.24 12.19
C GLY A 29 4.64 -8.50 12.38
N GLU A 30 3.97 -8.79 13.49
CA GLU A 30 2.66 -8.19 13.83
C GLU A 30 2.75 -6.84 14.56
N PHE A 31 3.94 -6.42 15.00
CA PHE A 31 4.14 -5.29 15.93
C PHE A 31 5.12 -4.23 15.40
N ALA A 32 5.13 -3.96 14.09
CA ALA A 32 6.02 -2.94 13.55
C ALA A 32 5.74 -1.53 14.11
N ARG A 33 6.75 -0.65 14.03
CA ARG A 33 6.63 0.77 14.39
C ARG A 33 5.50 1.46 13.61
N GLN A 34 4.59 2.09 14.35
CA GLN A 34 3.41 2.76 13.80
C GLN A 34 3.80 4.01 13.00
N LYS A 35 2.92 4.41 12.05
CA LYS A 35 3.07 5.58 11.16
C LYS A 35 4.27 5.52 10.19
N THR A 36 4.98 4.41 10.14
CA THR A 36 6.00 4.16 9.13
C THR A 36 5.34 3.85 7.79
N LYS A 37 5.97 4.34 6.72
CA LYS A 37 5.61 4.07 5.33
C LYS A 37 6.78 3.34 4.70
N THR A 38 6.49 2.22 4.04
CA THR A 38 7.50 1.45 3.31
C THR A 38 7.03 1.26 1.88
N THR A 39 7.91 1.56 0.94
CA THR A 39 7.64 1.38 -0.49
C THR A 39 8.20 0.04 -0.94
N TYR A 40 7.36 -0.76 -1.58
CA TYR A 40 7.72 -2.04 -2.18
C TYR A 40 7.58 -1.94 -3.69
N THR A 41 8.54 -2.51 -4.41
CA THR A 41 8.43 -2.75 -5.85
C THR A 41 8.18 -4.24 -6.05
N VAL A 42 7.01 -4.58 -6.58
CA VAL A 42 6.60 -5.96 -6.85
C VAL A 42 6.47 -6.14 -8.35
N VAL A 43 7.03 -7.22 -8.89
CA VAL A 43 6.85 -7.59 -10.30
C VAL A 43 5.70 -8.58 -10.38
N VAL A 44 4.62 -8.23 -11.08
CA VAL A 44 3.48 -9.10 -11.34
C VAL A 44 3.26 -9.15 -12.84
N ASP A 45 3.24 -10.35 -13.43
CA ASP A 45 3.09 -10.57 -14.88
C ASP A 45 4.01 -9.71 -15.75
N GLY A 46 5.28 -9.55 -15.32
CA GLY A 46 6.29 -8.76 -16.02
C GLY A 46 6.18 -7.24 -15.83
N ILE A 47 5.17 -6.75 -15.13
CA ILE A 47 4.95 -5.33 -14.87
C ILE A 47 5.45 -4.98 -13.46
N LYS A 48 6.30 -3.96 -13.37
CA LYS A 48 6.77 -3.40 -12.09
C LYS A 48 5.67 -2.53 -11.48
N VAL A 49 5.06 -2.99 -10.40
CA VAL A 49 4.07 -2.25 -9.63
C VAL A 49 4.71 -1.77 -8.33
N THR A 50 4.66 -0.47 -8.10
CA THR A 50 5.09 0.13 -6.83
C THR A 50 3.91 0.17 -5.86
N VAL A 51 4.13 -0.26 -4.62
CA VAL A 51 3.10 -0.38 -3.57
C VAL A 51 3.62 0.30 -2.31
N GLU A 52 2.84 1.24 -1.78
CA GLU A 52 3.08 1.84 -0.47
C GLU A 52 2.34 1.04 0.59
N VAL A 53 3.06 0.50 1.58
CA VAL A 53 2.48 -0.11 2.78
C VAL A 53 2.63 0.88 3.94
N VAL A 54 1.49 1.28 4.50
CA VAL A 54 1.43 2.19 5.64
C VAL A 54 1.06 1.42 6.90
N ASN A 55 1.89 1.52 7.92
CA ASN A 55 1.58 0.96 9.22
C ASN A 55 0.68 1.91 10.04
N ARG A 56 -0.50 1.43 10.41
CA ARG A 56 -1.46 2.07 11.31
C ARG A 56 -1.44 1.35 12.66
N ARG A 57 -2.11 1.92 13.67
CA ARG A 57 -2.12 1.40 15.04
C ARG A 57 -2.43 -0.11 15.16
N ALA A 58 -3.28 -0.65 14.30
CA ALA A 58 -3.67 -2.07 14.30
C ALA A 58 -3.83 -2.66 12.89
N SER A 59 -3.29 -1.99 11.86
CA SER A 59 -3.44 -2.45 10.47
C SER A 59 -2.28 -2.05 9.57
N TYR A 60 -1.94 -2.93 8.63
CA TYR A 60 -1.13 -2.59 7.46
C TYR A 60 -2.04 -2.28 6.29
N VAL A 61 -1.83 -1.12 5.67
CA VAL A 61 -2.61 -0.68 4.51
C VAL A 61 -1.71 -0.62 3.30
N ALA A 62 -1.93 -1.52 2.34
CA ALA A 62 -1.26 -1.48 1.05
C ALA A 62 -2.06 -0.67 0.04
N THR A 63 -1.36 0.23 -0.66
CA THR A 63 -1.89 1.06 -1.73
C THR A 63 -0.95 0.96 -2.93
N ALA A 64 -1.42 0.37 -4.03
CA ALA A 64 -0.69 0.39 -5.29
C ALA A 64 -0.62 1.83 -5.83
N MET A 65 0.57 2.24 -6.27
CA MET A 65 0.85 3.54 -6.89
C MET A 65 0.77 3.42 -8.41
N ASN A 66 -0.34 2.87 -8.92
CA ASN A 66 -0.55 2.58 -10.33
C ASN A 66 -1.20 3.73 -11.12
N GLY A 67 -1.38 4.91 -10.53
CA GLY A 67 -1.99 6.08 -11.18
C GLY A 67 -1.87 7.36 -10.36
N ALA A 68 -2.41 8.46 -10.92
CA ALA A 68 -2.39 9.76 -10.26
C ALA A 68 -3.12 9.70 -8.91
N ARG A 69 -2.43 10.09 -7.83
CA ARG A 69 -3.01 10.16 -6.50
C ARG A 69 -4.05 11.28 -6.49
N ARG A 70 -5.32 10.95 -6.22
CA ARG A 70 -6.35 11.97 -5.97
C ARG A 70 -5.98 12.78 -4.74
N LEU A 71 -5.49 13.99 -4.95
CA LEU A 71 -5.22 14.95 -3.89
C LEU A 71 -6.58 15.41 -3.34
N ARG A 72 -6.78 15.23 -2.02
CA ARG A 72 -8.04 15.64 -1.35
C ARG A 72 -7.99 17.05 -0.80
N ASN A 73 -6.80 17.56 -0.49
CA ASN A 73 -6.59 18.89 0.08
C ASN A 73 -5.54 19.59 -0.76
N LEU A 74 -5.98 20.17 -1.87
CA LEU A 74 -5.14 21.06 -2.66
C LEU A 74 -5.04 22.41 -1.93
N PRO A 75 -3.84 23.00 -1.78
CA PRO A 75 -3.73 24.35 -1.25
C PRO A 75 -4.52 25.30 -2.16
N GLY A 76 -5.45 26.07 -1.58
CA GLY A 76 -6.32 26.98 -2.33
C GLY A 76 -7.71 26.43 -2.71
N GLN A 77 -8.09 25.22 -2.28
CA GLN A 77 -9.50 24.81 -2.36
C GLN A 77 -10.35 25.57 -1.33
N CYS A 78 -11.08 26.58 -1.80
CA CYS A 78 -12.22 27.15 -1.10
C CYS A 78 -13.37 26.12 -1.14
N ASN A 79 -14.02 25.85 0.00
CA ASN A 79 -15.23 25.02 0.05
C ASN A 79 -16.40 25.68 -0.68
#